data_AF-A0A554JW52-F1
#
_entry.id   AF-A0A554JW52-F1
#
_cell.length_a   1.000
_cell.length_b   1.000
_cell.length_c   1.000
_cell.angle_alpha   90.00
_cell.angle_beta   90.00
_cell.angle_gamma   90.00
#
_symmetry.space_group_name_H-M   'P 1'
#
loop_
_entity.id
_entity.type
_entity.pdbx_description
1 polymer ?
#
loop_
_entity_poly.entity_id
_entity_poly.type
_entity_poly.pdbx_seq_one_letter_code
_entity_poly.pdbx_strand_id
1 'polypeptide(L)'
;MADSMTVTHSLRRVLRFPQTPETRAEALVFSTLIVVFLVFLGGALNYAAREHRDGVRRQQLREIKTELERWYNSTNGFPLHPSGDLGWCGSTDDPEDWFFTSFLKRERQWSALVRDPKASRSLKYRYCPTVLEAKKGEGTPLAAGFFLEATLENRRPGSAGFNAEHNVFERTFTPNGRTRYWLCGGRETQCGTEQP
;
A
#
# COMPACT_ATOMS: atom_id res chain seq x y z
N MET A 1 19.80 -67.70 4.53
CA MET A 1 19.08 -67.37 3.27
C MET A 1 18.37 -66.05 3.49
N ALA A 2 18.96 -64.96 3.02
CA ALA A 2 18.36 -63.62 3.02
C ALA A 2 18.98 -62.88 1.83
N ASP A 3 18.25 -62.86 0.71
CA ASP A 3 18.67 -62.18 -0.51
C ASP A 3 18.43 -60.68 -0.39
N SER A 4 19.53 -59.94 -0.50
CA SER A 4 19.56 -58.49 -0.60
C SER A 4 19.25 -58.07 -2.04
N MET A 5 18.06 -57.52 -2.28
CA MET A 5 17.70 -56.90 -3.56
C MET A 5 18.19 -55.45 -3.60
N THR A 6 19.34 -55.24 -4.23
CA THR A 6 19.85 -53.91 -4.62
C THR A 6 19.18 -53.44 -5.90
N VAL A 7 18.14 -52.60 -5.76
CA VAL A 7 17.51 -51.90 -6.87
C VAL A 7 18.30 -50.62 -7.19
N THR A 8 19.30 -50.73 -8.05
CA THR A 8 20.00 -49.58 -8.66
C THR A 8 19.33 -49.21 -9.98
N HIS A 9 18.18 -48.53 -9.91
CA HIS A 9 17.55 -47.94 -11.09
C HIS A 9 18.36 -46.73 -11.59
N SER A 10 19.29 -47.01 -12.50
CA SER A 10 19.65 -46.26 -13.71
C SER A 10 18.88 -44.94 -13.95
N LEU A 11 19.29 -43.87 -13.27
CA LEU A 11 18.96 -42.47 -13.59
C LEU A 11 19.86 -41.90 -14.70
N ARG A 12 20.30 -42.72 -15.67
CA ARG A 12 21.26 -42.30 -16.73
C ARG A 12 20.62 -41.87 -18.05
N ARG A 13 19.29 -41.78 -18.16
CA ARG A 13 18.62 -41.68 -19.47
C ARG A 13 18.00 -40.33 -19.85
N VAL A 14 18.34 -39.22 -19.18
CA VAL A 14 17.59 -37.96 -19.39
C VAL A 14 18.33 -36.87 -20.19
N LEU A 15 19.61 -37.02 -20.54
CA LEU A 15 20.31 -36.00 -21.33
C LEU A 15 21.07 -36.61 -22.51
N ARG A 16 20.34 -37.10 -23.52
CA ARG A 16 20.93 -37.23 -24.86
C ARG A 16 21.07 -35.82 -25.43
N PHE A 17 22.28 -35.29 -25.35
CA PHE A 17 22.62 -34.04 -26.01
C PHE A 17 22.34 -34.13 -27.53
N PRO A 18 21.83 -33.06 -28.16
CA PRO A 18 21.57 -33.04 -29.60
C PRO A 18 22.85 -33.34 -30.39
N GLN A 19 22.78 -34.39 -31.22
CA GLN A 19 23.95 -34.96 -31.91
C GLN A 19 24.25 -34.29 -33.26
N THR A 20 23.28 -33.61 -33.88
CA THR A 20 23.47 -32.92 -35.17
C THR A 20 23.63 -31.40 -35.00
N PRO A 21 24.35 -30.71 -35.89
CA PRO A 21 24.47 -29.25 -35.83
C PRO A 21 23.11 -28.53 -35.92
N GLU A 22 22.16 -29.09 -36.68
CA GLU A 22 20.79 -28.57 -36.81
C GLU A 22 20.04 -28.65 -35.46
N THR A 23 20.06 -29.81 -34.81
CA THR A 23 19.39 -29.99 -33.51
C THR A 23 20.02 -29.15 -32.40
N ARG A 24 21.31 -28.82 -32.50
CA ARG A 24 21.98 -27.86 -31.58
C ARG A 24 21.51 -26.43 -31.80
N ALA A 25 21.38 -26.00 -33.05
CA ALA A 25 20.90 -24.67 -33.39
C ALA A 25 19.45 -24.47 -32.93
N GLU A 26 18.57 -25.45 -33.18
CA GLU A 26 17.18 -25.42 -32.72
C GLU A 26 17.10 -25.35 -31.18
N ALA A 27 17.85 -26.20 -30.47
CA ALA A 27 17.88 -26.18 -29.01
C ALA A 27 18.35 -24.83 -28.44
N LEU A 28 19.29 -24.16 -29.12
CA LEU A 28 19.75 -22.83 -28.74
C LEU A 28 18.65 -21.77 -28.94
N VAL A 29 17.92 -21.82 -30.05
CA VAL A 29 16.79 -20.91 -30.30
C VAL A 29 15.69 -21.12 -29.25
N PHE A 30 15.30 -22.36 -28.97
CA PHE A 30 14.30 -22.66 -27.95
C PHE A 30 14.72 -22.23 -26.55
N SER A 31 15.97 -22.49 -26.15
CA SER A 31 16.46 -22.05 -24.84
C SER A 31 16.47 -20.53 -24.73
N THR A 32 16.85 -19.82 -25.79
CA THR A 32 16.78 -18.35 -25.86
C THR A 32 15.35 -17.85 -25.70
N LEU A 33 14.39 -18.43 -26.43
CA LEU A 33 12.97 -18.06 -26.32
C LEU A 33 12.40 -18.31 -24.91
N ILE A 34 12.78 -19.42 -24.27
CA ILE A 34 12.39 -19.72 -22.88
C ILE A 34 12.94 -18.66 -21.93
N VAL A 35 14.22 -18.29 -22.06
CA VAL A 35 14.82 -17.24 -21.22
C VAL A 35 14.11 -15.90 -21.41
N VAL A 36 13.85 -15.49 -22.65
CA VAL A 36 13.13 -14.25 -22.96
C VAL A 36 11.72 -14.29 -22.35
N PHE A 37 10.99 -15.40 -22.51
CA PHE A 37 9.67 -15.58 -21.92
C PHE A 37 9.70 -15.47 -20.39
N LEU A 38 10.67 -16.12 -19.72
CA LEU A 38 10.80 -16.06 -18.26
C LEU A 38 11.10 -14.64 -17.76
N VAL A 39 11.87 -13.85 -18.51
CA VAL A 39 12.13 -12.43 -18.18
C VAL A 39 10.84 -11.62 -18.23
N PHE A 40 10.03 -11.76 -19.30
CA PHE A 40 8.74 -11.08 -19.41
C PHE A 40 7.76 -11.53 -18.34
N LEU A 41 7.66 -12.84 -18.09
CA LEU A 41 6.81 -13.41 -17.05
C LEU A 41 7.21 -12.89 -15.67
N GLY A 42 8.50 -12.85 -15.36
CA GLY A 42 9.02 -12.29 -14.12
C GLY A 42 8.66 -10.81 -13.95
N GLY A 43 8.74 -10.02 -15.02
CA GLY A 43 8.31 -8.62 -15.02
C GLY A 43 6.81 -8.46 -14.71
N ALA A 44 5.97 -9.24 -15.39
CA ALA A 44 4.51 -9.22 -15.22
C ALA A 44 4.08 -9.64 -13.80
N LEU A 45 4.66 -10.73 -13.27
CA LEU A 45 4.38 -11.19 -11.90
C LEU A 45 4.81 -10.16 -10.85
N ASN A 46 5.98 -9.54 -11.03
CA ASN A 46 6.42 -8.46 -10.14
C ASN A 46 5.51 -7.23 -10.20
N TYR A 47 4.97 -6.89 -11.37
CA TYR A 47 4.00 -5.81 -11.50
C TYR A 47 2.67 -6.15 -10.82
N ALA A 48 2.14 -7.36 -11.04
CA ALA A 48 0.91 -7.82 -10.41
C ALA A 48 1.01 -7.87 -8.88
N ALA A 49 2.14 -8.34 -8.35
CA ALA A 49 2.39 -8.35 -6.91
C ALA A 49 2.45 -6.92 -6.31
N ARG A 50 3.04 -5.97 -7.03
CA ARG A 50 3.04 -4.54 -6.66
C ARG A 50 1.64 -3.95 -6.66
N GLU A 51 0.86 -4.25 -7.70
CA GLU A 51 -0.50 -3.76 -7.84
C GLU A 51 -1.41 -4.30 -6.73
N HIS A 52 -1.25 -5.58 -6.37
CA HIS A 52 -1.95 -6.15 -5.23
C HIS A 52 -1.62 -5.42 -3.92
N ARG A 53 -0.33 -5.15 -3.64
CA ARG A 53 0.08 -4.38 -2.46
C ARG A 53 -0.46 -2.95 -2.47
N ASP A 54 -0.45 -2.29 -3.63
CA ASP A 54 -1.04 -0.96 -3.79
C ASP A 54 -2.56 -0.97 -3.56
N GLY A 55 -3.26 -2.02 -3.99
CA GLY A 55 -4.67 -2.24 -3.70
C GLY A 55 -4.95 -2.35 -2.19
N VAL A 56 -4.15 -3.14 -1.48
CA VAL A 56 -4.23 -3.27 -0.01
C VAL A 56 -4.00 -1.92 0.68
N ARG A 57 -3.02 -1.13 0.24
CA ARG A 57 -2.75 0.22 0.79
C ARG A 57 -3.97 1.15 0.65
N ARG A 58 -4.58 1.17 -0.53
CA ARG A 58 -5.77 2.00 -0.78
C ARG A 58 -6.95 1.56 0.07
N GLN A 59 -7.16 0.25 0.19
CA GLN A 59 -8.20 -0.30 1.06
C GLN A 59 -7.99 0.12 2.52
N GLN A 60 -6.76 -0.01 3.04
CA GLN A 60 -6.44 0.39 4.41
C GLN A 60 -6.67 1.88 4.65
N LEU A 61 -6.30 2.76 3.72
CA LEU A 61 -6.61 4.19 3.85
C LEU A 61 -8.12 4.46 3.88
N ARG A 62 -8.92 3.72 3.11
CA ARG A 62 -10.38 3.86 3.13
C ARG A 62 -10.99 3.39 4.45
N GLU A 63 -10.47 2.30 5.01
CA GLU A 63 -10.85 1.84 6.35
C GLU A 63 -10.51 2.91 7.39
N ILE A 64 -9.31 3.48 7.34
CA ILE A 64 -8.88 4.56 8.24
C ILE A 64 -9.80 5.78 8.11
N LYS A 65 -10.10 6.22 6.88
CA LYS A 65 -11.04 7.32 6.63
C LYS A 65 -12.42 7.04 7.22
N THR A 66 -12.95 5.85 6.97
CA THR A 66 -14.29 5.47 7.44
C THR A 66 -14.38 5.55 8.97
N GLU A 67 -13.35 5.09 9.67
CA GLU A 67 -13.29 5.19 11.14
C GLU A 67 -13.11 6.64 11.61
N LEU A 68 -12.30 7.46 10.92
CA LEU A 68 -12.20 8.90 11.21
C LEU A 68 -13.54 9.62 11.04
N GLU A 69 -14.31 9.29 10.00
CA GLU A 69 -15.64 9.85 9.77
C GLU A 69 -16.65 9.39 10.81
N ARG A 70 -16.57 8.12 11.25
CA ARG A 70 -17.36 7.64 12.39
C ARG A 70 -17.03 8.43 13.65
N TRP A 71 -15.76 8.67 13.93
CA TRP A 71 -15.30 9.49 15.06
C TRP A 71 -15.75 10.96 14.94
N TYR A 72 -15.77 11.50 13.72
CA TYR A 72 -16.30 12.83 13.47
C TYR A 72 -17.78 12.92 13.84
N ASN A 73 -18.57 11.92 13.50
CA ASN A 73 -19.99 11.91 13.83
C ASN A 73 -20.26 11.89 15.34
N SER A 74 -19.37 11.32 16.15
CA SER A 74 -19.50 11.34 17.61
C SER A 74 -18.96 12.60 18.27
N THR A 75 -17.89 13.18 17.71
CA THR A 75 -17.08 14.21 18.39
C THR A 75 -17.17 15.58 17.72
N ASN A 76 -17.78 15.65 16.54
CA ASN A 76 -17.95 16.84 15.70
C ASN A 76 -16.62 17.53 15.33
N GLY A 77 -15.61 16.72 15.00
CA GLY A 77 -14.29 17.15 14.53
C GLY A 77 -13.41 15.95 14.21
N PHE A 78 -12.17 16.18 13.78
CA PHE A 78 -11.13 15.17 13.58
C PHE A 78 -10.00 15.34 14.60
N PRO A 79 -9.30 14.25 14.97
CA PRO A 79 -8.24 14.32 15.98
C PRO A 79 -7.10 15.23 15.53
N LEU A 80 -6.70 16.13 16.41
CA LEU A 80 -5.46 16.90 16.30
C LEU A 80 -4.39 16.27 17.18
N HIS A 81 -3.13 16.54 16.85
CA HIS A 81 -2.03 16.27 17.76
C HIS A 81 -2.30 16.95 19.12
N PRO A 82 -1.89 16.38 20.27
CA PRO A 82 -2.12 16.98 21.58
C PRO A 82 -1.56 18.39 21.75
N SER A 83 -0.56 18.78 20.94
CA SER A 83 -0.05 20.15 20.89
C SER A 83 -1.02 21.16 20.27
N GLY A 84 -2.08 20.70 19.59
CA GLY A 84 -3.01 21.54 18.84
C GLY A 84 -2.45 22.08 17.51
N ASP A 85 -1.29 21.59 17.07
CA ASP A 85 -0.63 22.06 15.85
C ASP A 85 -1.33 21.52 14.59
N LEU A 86 -1.69 22.43 13.69
CA LEU A 86 -2.25 22.13 12.36
C LEU A 86 -1.19 21.79 11.31
N GLY A 87 0.05 22.26 11.49
CA GLY A 87 1.15 21.94 10.59
C GLY A 87 1.71 20.53 10.80
N TRP A 88 1.28 19.86 11.86
CA TRP A 88 1.73 18.52 12.20
C TRP A 88 1.12 17.48 11.28
N CYS A 89 1.96 16.62 10.73
CA CYS A 89 1.54 15.45 9.96
C CYS A 89 2.09 14.21 10.65
N GLY A 90 1.21 13.37 11.18
CA GLY A 90 1.61 12.11 11.78
C GLY A 90 2.02 11.10 10.72
N SER A 91 2.99 10.24 11.03
CA SER A 91 3.55 9.27 10.08
C SER A 91 3.84 7.92 10.72
N THR A 92 3.58 6.82 10.00
CA THR A 92 4.04 5.49 10.44
C THR A 92 5.55 5.29 10.33
N ASP A 93 6.27 6.22 9.69
CA ASP A 93 7.74 6.25 9.71
C ASP A 93 8.28 6.65 11.09
N ASP A 94 7.49 7.38 11.90
CA ASP A 94 7.81 7.70 13.27
C ASP A 94 7.19 6.64 14.20
N PRO A 95 7.99 5.79 14.86
CA PRO A 95 7.48 4.74 15.73
C PRO A 95 6.83 5.27 17.02
N GLU A 96 7.01 6.56 17.34
CA GLU A 96 6.43 7.24 18.49
C GLU A 96 5.26 8.16 18.09
N ASP A 97 4.87 8.16 16.82
CA ASP A 97 3.82 9.03 16.30
C ASP A 97 2.52 8.90 17.09
N TRP A 98 2.05 10.00 17.67
CA TRP A 98 0.89 9.97 18.56
C TRP A 98 -0.36 9.40 17.87
N PHE A 99 -0.60 9.73 16.60
CA PHE A 99 -1.82 9.26 15.92
C PHE A 99 -1.75 7.75 15.74
N PHE A 100 -0.66 7.24 15.17
CA PHE A 100 -0.54 5.81 14.89
C PHE A 100 -0.27 4.95 16.13
N THR A 101 0.27 5.51 17.20
CA THR A 101 0.65 4.76 18.41
C THR A 101 -0.30 4.92 19.58
N SER A 102 -0.93 6.07 19.73
CA SER A 102 -1.71 6.42 20.92
C SER A 102 -3.19 6.58 20.58
N PHE A 103 -3.51 7.34 19.53
CA PHE A 103 -4.90 7.55 19.12
C PHE A 103 -5.51 6.26 18.55
N LEU A 104 -4.90 5.70 17.50
CA LEU A 104 -5.41 4.50 16.83
C LEU A 104 -5.46 3.26 17.76
N LYS A 105 -4.53 3.14 18.71
CA LYS A 105 -4.53 2.02 19.67
C LYS A 105 -5.59 2.15 20.75
N ARG A 106 -5.90 3.38 21.18
CA ARG A 106 -6.91 3.65 22.21
C ARG A 106 -8.30 3.34 21.69
N GLU A 107 -8.56 3.73 20.45
CA GLU A 107 -9.81 3.48 19.78
C GLU A 107 -9.89 1.98 19.43
N ARG A 108 -10.54 1.20 20.30
CA ARG A 108 -10.65 -0.27 20.18
C ARG A 108 -11.51 -0.75 19.00
N GLN A 109 -12.04 0.16 18.19
CA GLN A 109 -12.96 -0.15 17.09
C GLN A 109 -12.27 -0.35 15.73
N TRP A 110 -10.97 -0.06 15.62
CA TRP A 110 -10.27 -0.10 14.34
C TRP A 110 -9.96 -1.53 13.90
N SER A 111 -9.94 -1.77 12.59
CA SER A 111 -9.64 -3.09 12.01
C SER A 111 -8.26 -3.58 12.47
N ALA A 112 -8.10 -4.90 12.66
CA ALA A 112 -6.84 -5.47 13.13
C ALA A 112 -5.65 -5.14 12.20
N LEU A 113 -5.94 -4.90 10.91
CA LEU A 113 -4.99 -4.45 9.89
C LEU A 113 -4.38 -3.07 10.19
N VAL A 114 -5.12 -2.17 10.83
CA VAL A 114 -4.64 -0.84 11.22
C VAL A 114 -3.90 -0.88 12.56
N ARG A 115 -4.20 -1.85 13.44
CA ARG A 115 -3.66 -1.92 14.81
C ARG A 115 -2.19 -2.29 14.88
N ASP A 116 -1.67 -3.04 13.91
CA ASP A 116 -0.27 -3.45 13.88
C ASP A 116 0.51 -2.83 12.71
N PRO A 117 0.94 -1.56 12.84
CA PRO A 117 1.82 -0.94 11.87
C PRO A 117 3.15 -1.71 11.71
N LYS A 118 3.58 -2.52 12.70
CA LYS A 118 4.77 -3.37 12.60
C LYS A 118 4.53 -4.62 11.75
N ALA A 119 3.31 -5.09 11.58
CA ALA A 119 2.97 -6.08 10.54
C ALA A 119 3.05 -5.47 9.13
N SER A 120 2.91 -4.15 9.07
CA SER A 120 2.89 -3.32 7.87
C SER A 120 4.22 -2.58 7.63
N ARG A 121 5.38 -3.18 7.94
CA ARG A 121 6.70 -2.51 7.89
C ARG A 121 7.06 -1.83 6.57
N SER A 122 6.41 -2.19 5.46
CA SER A 122 6.64 -1.62 4.13
C SER A 122 5.60 -0.57 3.72
N LEU A 123 4.55 -0.36 4.50
CA LEU A 123 3.50 0.61 4.17
C LEU A 123 3.72 1.87 5.01
N LYS A 124 3.90 2.97 4.31
CA LYS A 124 4.13 4.28 4.89
C LYS A 124 2.84 5.08 4.75
N TYR A 125 2.24 5.41 5.89
CA TYR A 125 1.04 6.21 5.96
C TYR A 125 1.34 7.55 6.61
N ARG A 126 0.67 8.60 6.13
CA ARG A 126 0.68 9.92 6.76
C ARG A 126 -0.74 10.37 7.04
N TYR A 127 -0.98 10.99 8.19
CA TYR A 127 -2.22 11.66 8.53
C TYR A 127 -1.94 13.15 8.76
N CYS A 128 -2.62 14.02 8.02
CA CYS A 128 -2.42 15.46 8.13
C CYS A 128 -3.78 16.16 8.30
N PRO A 129 -4.05 16.77 9.46
CA PRO A 129 -5.18 17.68 9.62
C PRO A 129 -4.93 18.99 8.87
N THR A 130 -5.97 19.64 8.34
CA THR A 130 -5.78 20.74 7.36
C THR A 130 -6.60 21.99 7.64
N VAL A 131 -7.74 21.90 8.34
CA VAL A 131 -8.64 23.05 8.55
C VAL A 131 -9.05 23.14 10.01
N LEU A 132 -8.84 24.29 10.66
CA LEU A 132 -9.46 24.62 11.94
C LEU A 132 -10.78 25.35 11.67
N GLU A 133 -11.87 24.62 11.51
CA GLU A 133 -13.22 25.17 11.75
C GLU A 133 -13.92 24.46 12.92
N ALA A 134 -13.24 23.55 13.61
CA ALA A 134 -13.94 22.71 14.57
C ALA A 134 -14.25 23.44 15.88
N LYS A 135 -15.41 23.07 16.41
CA LYS A 135 -15.85 23.42 17.75
C LYS A 135 -14.89 22.84 18.79
N LYS A 136 -14.72 23.55 19.91
CA LYS A 136 -14.08 22.99 21.11
C LYS A 136 -14.94 21.84 21.63
N GLY A 137 -14.45 20.60 21.54
CA GLY A 137 -14.98 19.48 22.32
C GLY A 137 -14.24 19.45 23.65
N GLU A 138 -14.93 19.49 24.79
CA GLU A 138 -14.33 19.41 26.15
C GLU A 138 -13.03 20.23 26.37
N GLY A 139 -12.84 21.35 25.65
CA GLY A 139 -11.66 22.20 25.74
C GLY A 139 -10.51 21.92 24.76
N THR A 140 -10.54 20.84 23.96
CA THR A 140 -9.52 20.57 22.94
C THR A 140 -9.95 21.06 21.54
N PRO A 141 -9.03 21.67 20.76
CA PRO A 141 -9.31 21.99 19.37
C PRO A 141 -9.37 20.70 18.55
N LEU A 142 -10.25 20.67 17.55
CA LEU A 142 -10.36 19.58 16.58
C LEU A 142 -10.15 20.10 15.16
N ALA A 143 -9.84 19.23 14.22
CA ALA A 143 -9.78 19.59 12.80
C ALA A 143 -11.16 19.44 12.13
N ALA A 144 -11.42 20.21 11.09
CA ALA A 144 -12.61 20.12 10.24
C ALA A 144 -12.37 19.27 8.97
N GLY A 145 -11.12 18.89 8.71
CA GLY A 145 -10.79 17.90 7.70
C GLY A 145 -9.33 17.45 7.79
N PHE A 146 -9.00 16.50 6.93
CA PHE A 146 -7.70 15.85 6.90
C PHE A 146 -7.43 15.25 5.52
N PHE A 147 -6.16 14.93 5.26
CA PHE A 147 -5.79 13.95 4.26
C PHE A 147 -4.97 12.81 4.85
N LEU A 148 -5.14 11.64 4.25
CA LEU A 148 -4.34 10.46 4.46
C LEU A 148 -3.45 10.24 3.23
N GLU A 149 -2.18 9.99 3.43
CA GLU A 149 -1.21 9.72 2.37
C GLU A 149 -0.72 8.28 2.46
N ALA A 150 -0.58 7.61 1.31
CA ALA A 150 0.18 6.38 1.16
C ALA A 150 1.13 6.50 -0.04
N THR A 151 2.31 5.87 0.07
CA THR A 151 3.21 5.70 -1.07
C THR A 151 2.83 4.43 -1.84
N LEU A 152 2.60 4.56 -3.14
CA LEU A 152 2.35 3.45 -4.07
C LEU A 152 3.63 3.00 -4.75
N GLU A 153 3.75 1.70 -5.02
CA GLU A 153 4.90 1.09 -5.69
C GLU A 153 4.83 1.24 -7.20
N ASN A 154 3.63 1.16 -7.77
CA ASN A 154 3.43 1.33 -9.21
C ASN A 154 3.25 2.80 -9.56
N ARG A 155 3.93 3.22 -10.64
CA ARG A 155 3.75 4.56 -11.20
C ARG A 155 2.33 4.70 -11.72
N ARG A 156 1.61 5.72 -11.26
CA ARG A 156 0.28 6.08 -11.78
C ARG A 156 0.33 7.48 -12.39
N PRO A 157 -0.41 7.74 -13.49
CA PRO A 157 -0.62 9.09 -13.96
C PRO A 157 -1.28 9.91 -12.84
N GLY A 158 -0.93 11.18 -12.75
CA GLY A 158 -1.55 12.05 -11.76
C GLY A 158 -3.05 12.17 -12.03
N SER A 159 -3.85 12.02 -10.99
CA SER A 159 -5.30 12.18 -11.05
C SER A 159 -5.78 12.88 -9.78
N ALA A 160 -6.86 13.63 -9.85
CA ALA A 160 -7.55 14.16 -8.67
C ALA A 160 -9.04 14.14 -8.99
N GLY A 161 -9.85 13.66 -8.06
CA GLY A 161 -11.28 13.62 -8.28
C GLY A 161 -12.05 12.88 -7.21
N PHE A 162 -13.36 12.91 -7.38
CA PHE A 162 -14.28 12.13 -6.57
C PHE A 162 -14.41 10.72 -7.15
N ASN A 163 -14.12 9.72 -6.33
CA ASN A 163 -14.35 8.32 -6.63
C ASN A 163 -15.73 7.93 -6.13
N ALA A 164 -16.69 7.84 -7.06
CA ALA A 164 -18.08 7.54 -6.77
C ALA A 164 -18.30 6.12 -6.23
N GLU A 165 -17.46 5.15 -6.62
CA GLU A 165 -17.58 3.76 -6.15
C GLU A 165 -17.36 3.67 -4.63
N HIS A 166 -16.46 4.49 -4.10
CA HIS A 166 -16.11 4.47 -2.68
C HIS A 166 -16.59 5.71 -1.92
N ASN A 167 -17.25 6.65 -2.59
CA ASN A 167 -17.69 7.92 -2.02
C ASN A 167 -16.55 8.68 -1.31
N VAL A 168 -15.42 8.82 -2.00
CA VAL A 168 -14.21 9.47 -1.45
C VAL A 168 -13.59 10.44 -2.45
N PHE A 169 -13.02 11.53 -1.95
CA PHE A 169 -12.12 12.37 -2.73
C PHE A 169 -10.71 11.79 -2.65
N GLU A 170 -10.12 11.50 -3.80
CA GLU A 170 -8.79 10.94 -3.91
C GLU A 170 -7.93 11.69 -4.91
N ARG A 171 -6.61 11.63 -4.68
CA ARG A 171 -5.61 12.19 -5.58
C ARG A 171 -4.43 11.26 -5.70
N THR A 172 -3.91 11.09 -6.91
CA THR A 172 -2.61 10.50 -7.16
C THR A 172 -1.68 11.52 -7.80
N PHE A 173 -0.42 11.53 -7.39
CA PHE A 173 0.61 12.37 -8.00
C PHE A 173 1.97 11.72 -7.79
N THR A 174 2.94 12.02 -8.66
CA THR A 174 4.26 11.36 -8.64
C THR A 174 5.39 12.35 -8.41
N PRO A 175 5.57 12.89 -7.18
CA PRO A 175 6.70 13.74 -6.87
C PRO A 175 7.98 12.91 -6.80
N ASN A 176 9.08 13.40 -7.39
CA ASN A 176 10.41 12.78 -7.29
C ASN A 176 10.44 11.28 -7.66
N GLY A 177 9.61 10.87 -8.62
CA GLY A 177 9.56 9.48 -9.11
C GLY A 177 8.82 8.49 -8.20
N ARG A 178 8.24 8.93 -7.06
CA ARG A 178 7.42 8.08 -6.19
C ARG A 178 5.96 8.46 -6.31
N THR A 179 5.08 7.50 -6.54
CA THR A 179 3.65 7.78 -6.61
C THR A 179 3.09 7.88 -5.20
N ARG A 180 2.40 8.98 -4.92
CA ARG A 180 1.66 9.20 -3.69
C ARG A 180 0.18 9.15 -3.99
N TYR A 181 -0.56 8.55 -3.07
CA TYR A 181 -2.01 8.46 -3.09
C TYR A 181 -2.53 9.17 -1.85
N TRP A 182 -3.36 10.19 -2.07
CA TRP A 182 -4.05 10.95 -1.06
C TRP A 182 -5.52 10.59 -1.04
N LEU A 183 -6.06 10.45 0.17
CA LEU A 183 -7.46 10.26 0.44
C LEU A 183 -7.90 11.34 1.43
N CYS A 184 -8.87 12.17 1.06
CA CYS A 184 -9.32 13.27 1.90
C CYS A 184 -10.64 12.96 2.60
N GLY A 185 -10.83 13.59 3.76
CA GLY A 185 -12.08 13.52 4.53
C GLY A 185 -12.39 14.83 5.23
N GLY A 186 -13.63 14.97 5.69
CA GLY A 186 -14.16 16.24 6.18
C GLY A 186 -14.59 17.13 5.02
N ARG A 187 -13.94 18.29 4.85
CA ARG A 187 -14.23 19.17 3.71
C ARG A 187 -13.63 18.64 2.42
N GLU A 188 -14.51 18.27 1.50
CA GLU A 188 -14.23 17.65 0.19
C GLU A 188 -13.17 18.37 -0.66
N THR A 189 -13.02 19.69 -0.50
CA THR A 189 -12.12 20.53 -1.32
C THR A 189 -10.62 20.26 -1.10
N GLN A 190 -10.24 19.57 -0.02
CA GLN A 190 -8.84 19.49 0.42
C GLN A 190 -7.92 18.73 -0.55
N CYS A 191 -8.42 17.68 -1.21
CA CYS A 191 -7.63 16.93 -2.19
C CYS A 191 -7.42 17.69 -3.51
N GLY A 192 -8.17 18.78 -3.75
CA GLY A 192 -8.06 19.61 -4.96
C GLY A 192 -7.37 20.96 -4.76
N THR A 193 -7.29 21.48 -3.53
CA THR A 193 -6.81 22.84 -3.24
C THR A 193 -5.35 22.94 -2.80
N GLU A 194 -4.76 21.87 -2.28
CA GLU A 194 -3.37 21.90 -1.82
C GLU A 194 -2.41 21.65 -3.01
N GLN A 195 -1.58 22.62 -3.35
CA GLN A 195 -0.42 22.37 -4.22
C GLN A 195 0.63 21.57 -3.43
N PRO A 196 1.30 20.58 -4.05
CA PRO A 196 2.35 19.79 -3.41
C PRO A 196 3.58 20.61 -3.05
#